data_AF-A0A6B9V681-F1
#
_entry.id   AF-A0A6B9V681-F1
#
_cell.length_a   1.000
_cell.length_b   1.000
_cell.length_c   1.000
_cell.angle_alpha   90.00
_cell.angle_beta   90.00
_cell.angle_gamma   90.00
#
_symmetry.space_group_name_H-M   'P 1'
#
loop_
_entity.id
_entity.type
_entity.pdbx_description
1 polymer ?
#
loop_
_entity_poly.entity_id
_entity_poly.type
_entity_poly.pdbx_seq_one_letter_code
_entity_poly.pdbx_strand_id
1 'polypeptide(L)'
;MTGNLREWVNNLSEYERLQLINGTSSQFLGIIHQEFLGDITIIQKRNSQEYFEMKCCSLNRKDLEKHYKRMAAKYYPLGGNNNPPLKQVFIASLPDELQPEIQRMMMALRKEVATTTIGEIYQLALAVLDKLCEQQQMFKQLNKNSGKLKGTCSKSHLKIKCKEPSMCECKTKKKMHWQLPAKTFHQKAFRRRISK
;
A
#
# COMPACT_ATOMS: atom_id res chain seq x y z
N MET A 1 -25.13 -37.33 9.85
CA MET A 1 -25.38 -35.88 9.67
C MET A 1 -26.10 -35.35 10.91
N THR A 2 -25.74 -34.17 11.39
CA THR A 2 -26.33 -33.53 12.58
C THR A 2 -26.65 -32.06 12.29
N GLY A 3 -27.54 -31.44 13.05
CA GLY A 3 -27.93 -30.04 12.87
C GLY A 3 -28.78 -29.76 11.62
N ASN A 4 -28.83 -28.51 11.17
CA ASN A 4 -29.70 -28.01 10.09
C ASN A 4 -29.56 -28.81 8.78
N LEU A 5 -28.37 -29.34 8.48
CA LEU A 5 -28.17 -30.19 7.31
C LEU A 5 -29.01 -31.48 7.39
N ARG A 6 -29.09 -32.11 8.57
CA ARG A 6 -29.90 -33.32 8.78
C ARG A 6 -31.39 -33.01 8.63
N GLU A 7 -31.85 -31.89 9.19
CA GLU A 7 -33.24 -31.47 9.10
C GLU A 7 -33.63 -31.15 7.66
N TRP A 8 -32.78 -30.43 6.93
CA TRP A 8 -32.99 -30.16 5.51
C TRP A 8 -33.11 -31.46 4.71
N VAL A 9 -32.16 -32.40 4.83
CA VAL A 9 -32.23 -33.71 4.14
C VAL A 9 -33.50 -34.48 4.48
N ASN A 10 -33.95 -34.41 5.74
CA ASN A 10 -35.16 -35.08 6.21
C ASN A 10 -36.46 -34.42 5.73
N ASN A 11 -36.43 -33.19 5.24
CA ASN A 11 -37.59 -32.47 4.72
C ASN A 11 -37.70 -32.54 3.19
N LEU A 12 -36.68 -33.06 2.51
CA LEU A 12 -36.71 -33.27 1.06
C LEU A 12 -37.80 -34.28 0.67
N SER A 13 -38.43 -34.02 -0.48
CA SER A 13 -39.33 -34.97 -1.11
C SER A 13 -38.60 -36.26 -1.51
N GLU A 14 -39.35 -37.33 -1.73
CA GLU A 14 -38.79 -38.62 -2.15
C GLU A 14 -38.07 -38.51 -3.50
N TYR A 15 -38.60 -37.69 -4.42
CA TYR A 15 -37.95 -37.39 -5.70
C TYR A 15 -36.61 -36.66 -5.51
N GLU A 16 -36.55 -35.63 -4.67
CA GLU A 16 -35.30 -34.90 -4.40
C GLU A 16 -34.25 -35.78 -3.74
N ARG A 17 -34.66 -36.63 -2.78
CA ARG A 17 -33.75 -37.61 -2.17
C ARG A 17 -33.21 -38.59 -3.19
N LEU A 18 -34.05 -39.09 -4.10
CA LEU A 18 -33.60 -39.98 -5.17
C LEU A 18 -32.60 -39.28 -6.11
N GLN A 19 -32.82 -38.00 -6.43
CA GLN A 19 -31.85 -37.20 -7.21
C GLN A 19 -30.52 -37.00 -6.46
N LEU A 20 -30.57 -36.79 -5.14
CA LEU A 20 -29.37 -36.66 -4.31
C LEU A 20 -28.60 -37.97 -4.13
N ILE A 21 -29.30 -39.10 -4.01
CA ILE A 21 -28.70 -40.44 -3.83
C ILE A 21 -28.14 -40.96 -5.16
N ASN A 22 -28.85 -40.75 -6.26
CA ASN A 22 -28.46 -41.24 -7.59
C ASN A 22 -27.50 -40.29 -8.33
N GLY A 23 -27.32 -39.07 -7.83
CA GLY A 23 -26.39 -38.10 -8.37
C GLY A 23 -24.93 -38.40 -8.04
N THR A 24 -24.02 -37.72 -8.75
CA THR A 24 -22.59 -37.74 -8.41
C THR A 24 -22.32 -36.92 -7.14
N SER A 25 -21.21 -37.21 -6.44
CA SER A 25 -20.79 -36.42 -5.29
C SER A 25 -20.64 -34.93 -5.61
N SER A 26 -20.25 -34.59 -6.85
CA SER A 26 -20.14 -33.20 -7.31
C SER A 26 -21.51 -32.50 -7.36
N GLN A 27 -22.52 -33.17 -7.91
CA GLN A 27 -23.89 -32.65 -7.95
C GLN A 27 -24.47 -32.49 -6.55
N PHE A 28 -24.27 -33.48 -5.68
CA PHE A 28 -24.69 -33.42 -4.27
C PHE A 28 -24.08 -32.21 -3.55
N LEU A 29 -22.76 -32.01 -3.70
CA LEU A 29 -22.08 -30.85 -3.12
C LEU A 29 -22.56 -29.53 -3.73
N GLY A 30 -22.87 -29.51 -5.03
CA GLY A 30 -23.45 -28.35 -5.71
C GLY A 30 -24.81 -27.95 -5.14
N ILE A 31 -25.69 -28.92 -4.88
CA ILE A 31 -27.01 -28.69 -4.28
C ILE A 31 -26.86 -28.16 -2.85
N ILE A 32 -26.01 -28.78 -2.02
CA ILE A 32 -25.74 -28.29 -0.66
C ILE A 32 -25.18 -26.87 -0.71
N HIS A 33 -24.22 -26.61 -1.60
CA HIS A 33 -23.66 -25.28 -1.74
C HIS A 33 -24.73 -24.26 -2.09
N GLN A 34 -25.60 -24.57 -3.05
CA GLN A 34 -26.68 -23.66 -3.46
C GLN A 34 -27.69 -23.41 -2.35
N GLU A 35 -28.09 -24.44 -1.59
CA GLU A 35 -29.03 -24.30 -0.48
C GLU A 35 -28.47 -23.43 0.65
N PHE A 36 -27.25 -23.72 1.11
CA PHE A 36 -26.71 -23.13 2.33
C PHE A 36 -25.89 -21.87 2.09
N LEU A 37 -25.30 -21.72 0.90
CA LEU A 37 -24.44 -20.58 0.56
C LEU A 37 -25.05 -19.69 -0.52
N GLY A 38 -26.04 -20.18 -1.27
CA GLY A 38 -26.69 -19.46 -2.35
C GLY A 38 -25.99 -19.61 -3.70
N ASP A 39 -26.40 -18.78 -4.65
CA ASP A 39 -25.85 -18.78 -6.01
C ASP A 39 -24.37 -18.37 -6.00
N ILE A 40 -23.50 -19.34 -6.32
CA ILE A 40 -22.05 -19.16 -6.38
C ILE A 40 -21.65 -18.06 -7.37
N THR A 41 -22.40 -17.84 -8.44
CA THR A 41 -22.07 -16.83 -9.46
C THR A 41 -22.22 -15.41 -8.89
N ILE A 42 -23.25 -15.18 -8.08
CA ILE A 42 -23.48 -13.90 -7.38
C ILE A 42 -22.37 -13.68 -6.34
N ILE A 43 -22.03 -14.72 -5.58
CA ILE A 43 -20.96 -14.68 -4.57
C ILE A 43 -19.61 -14.39 -5.22
N GLN A 44 -19.29 -15.07 -6.33
CA GLN A 44 -18.05 -14.85 -7.08
C GLN A 44 -17.98 -13.44 -7.65
N LYS A 45 -19.08 -12.92 -8.22
CA LYS A 45 -19.13 -11.55 -8.74
C LYS A 45 -18.87 -10.53 -7.65
N ARG A 46 -19.51 -10.67 -6.48
CA ARG A 46 -19.27 -9.82 -5.31
C ARG A 46 -17.83 -9.93 -4.82
N ASN A 47 -17.32 -11.16 -4.65
CA ASN A 47 -15.94 -11.37 -4.20
C ASN A 47 -14.92 -10.78 -5.16
N SER A 48 -15.16 -10.89 -6.46
CA SER A 48 -14.33 -10.28 -7.50
C SER A 48 -14.31 -8.77 -7.32
N GLN A 49 -15.47 -8.11 -7.31
CA GLN A 49 -15.58 -6.67 -7.12
C GLN A 49 -14.86 -6.20 -5.84
N GLU A 50 -15.18 -6.80 -4.69
CA GLU A 50 -14.54 -6.46 -3.43
C GLU A 50 -13.02 -6.67 -3.48
N TYR A 51 -12.52 -7.70 -4.16
CA TYR A 51 -11.10 -7.96 -4.29
C TYR A 51 -10.36 -6.84 -5.05
N PHE A 52 -10.96 -6.33 -6.13
CA PHE A 52 -10.37 -5.24 -6.91
C PHE A 52 -10.46 -3.87 -6.19
N GLU A 53 -11.48 -3.67 -5.36
CA GLU A 53 -11.70 -2.43 -4.62
C GLU A 53 -10.92 -2.37 -3.28
N MET A 54 -10.51 -3.50 -2.71
CA MET A 54 -9.79 -3.53 -1.44
C MET A 54 -8.43 -2.84 -1.54
N LYS A 55 -8.18 -1.91 -0.61
CA LYS A 55 -6.92 -1.17 -0.43
C LYS A 55 -6.51 -1.17 1.04
N CYS A 56 -5.19 -1.18 1.27
CA CYS A 56 -4.56 -0.96 2.56
C CYS A 56 -3.82 0.36 2.55
N CYS A 57 -4.24 1.29 3.43
CA CYS A 57 -3.66 2.63 3.52
C CYS A 57 -2.77 2.80 4.76
N SER A 58 -2.36 1.69 5.39
CA SER A 58 -1.61 1.71 6.65
C SER A 58 -0.31 0.95 6.51
N LEU A 59 0.78 1.57 6.97
CA LEU A 59 2.08 0.93 7.12
C LEU A 59 2.20 0.15 8.45
N ASN A 60 1.13 0.11 9.26
CA ASN A 60 1.13 -0.69 10.49
C ASN A 60 1.09 -2.19 10.14
N ARG A 61 2.03 -2.95 10.72
CA ARG A 61 2.15 -4.40 10.51
C ARG A 61 0.85 -5.17 10.78
N LYS A 62 0.07 -4.79 11.81
CA LYS A 62 -1.22 -5.43 12.14
C LYS A 62 -2.28 -5.19 11.07
N ASP A 63 -2.30 -3.98 10.50
CA ASP A 63 -3.25 -3.62 9.45
C ASP A 63 -2.90 -4.34 8.14
N LEU A 64 -1.61 -4.43 7.82
CA LEU A 64 -1.11 -5.23 6.69
C LEU A 64 -1.46 -6.70 6.82
N GLU A 65 -1.31 -7.29 8.02
CA GLU A 65 -1.70 -8.68 8.28
C GLU A 65 -3.21 -8.89 8.12
N LYS A 66 -4.03 -7.99 8.68
CA LYS A 66 -5.48 -8.04 8.55
C LYS A 66 -5.90 -7.92 7.08
N HIS A 67 -5.27 -7.02 6.33
CA HIS A 67 -5.50 -6.86 4.90
C HIS A 67 -5.11 -8.11 4.11
N TYR A 68 -3.92 -8.67 4.37
CA TYR A 68 -3.48 -9.91 3.76
C TYR A 68 -4.47 -11.05 3.99
N LYS A 69 -4.94 -11.26 5.22
CA LYS A 69 -5.93 -12.29 5.54
C LYS A 69 -7.24 -12.11 4.77
N ARG A 70 -7.73 -10.87 4.66
CA ARG A 70 -8.95 -10.54 3.90
C ARG A 70 -8.79 -10.76 2.40
N MET A 71 -7.67 -10.31 1.82
CA MET A 71 -7.33 -10.54 0.41
C MET A 71 -7.19 -12.03 0.11
N ALA A 72 -6.43 -12.76 0.93
CA ALA A 72 -6.20 -14.20 0.77
C ALA A 72 -7.51 -15.01 0.81
N ALA A 73 -8.43 -14.67 1.70
CA ALA A 73 -9.73 -15.32 1.80
C ALA A 73 -10.58 -15.19 0.52
N LYS A 74 -10.37 -14.14 -0.28
CA LYS A 74 -11.05 -13.93 -1.58
C LYS A 74 -10.22 -14.43 -2.77
N TYR A 75 -8.89 -14.40 -2.66
CA TYR A 75 -7.98 -14.83 -3.70
C TYR A 75 -8.19 -16.30 -4.12
N TYR A 76 -8.32 -17.21 -3.16
CA TYR A 76 -8.47 -18.64 -3.46
C TYR A 76 -9.82 -18.98 -4.10
N PRO A 77 -10.98 -18.51 -3.61
CA PRO A 77 -12.27 -18.70 -4.28
C PRO A 77 -12.34 -18.13 -5.70
N LEU A 78 -11.53 -17.12 -6.02
CA LEU A 78 -11.42 -16.54 -7.35
C LEU A 78 -10.45 -17.32 -8.28
N GLY A 79 -9.95 -18.47 -7.85
CA GLY A 79 -9.01 -19.27 -8.64
C GLY A 79 -7.63 -18.64 -8.76
N GLY A 80 -7.20 -17.88 -7.74
CA GLY A 80 -5.99 -17.07 -7.76
C GLY A 80 -4.72 -17.76 -8.22
N ASN A 81 -4.54 -19.06 -7.92
CA ASN A 81 -3.37 -19.81 -8.36
C ASN A 81 -3.23 -19.86 -9.89
N ASN A 82 -4.36 -19.86 -10.61
CA ASN A 82 -4.42 -19.95 -12.07
C ASN A 82 -4.64 -18.58 -12.73
N ASN A 83 -4.68 -17.50 -11.93
CA ASN A 83 -5.00 -16.15 -12.40
C ASN A 83 -3.90 -15.15 -11.97
N PRO A 84 -2.78 -15.08 -12.73
CA PRO A 84 -1.67 -14.17 -12.42
C PRO A 84 -2.06 -12.69 -12.21
N PRO A 85 -3.03 -12.11 -12.96
CA PRO A 85 -3.53 -10.76 -12.70
C PRO A 85 -3.96 -10.50 -11.25
N LEU A 86 -4.54 -11.48 -10.54
CA LEU A 86 -4.99 -11.28 -9.16
C LEU A 86 -3.82 -11.02 -8.18
N LYS A 87 -2.61 -11.49 -8.51
CA LYS A 87 -1.40 -11.19 -7.73
C LYS A 87 -0.94 -9.75 -7.92
N GLN A 88 -1.09 -9.21 -9.13
CA GLN A 88 -0.82 -7.79 -9.40
C GLN A 88 -1.80 -6.88 -8.66
N VAL A 89 -3.08 -7.26 -8.62
CA VAL A 89 -4.09 -6.56 -7.81
C VAL A 89 -3.73 -6.60 -6.33
N PHE A 90 -3.22 -7.74 -5.83
CA PHE A 90 -2.73 -7.81 -4.45
C PHE A 90 -1.60 -6.82 -4.18
N ILE A 91 -0.59 -6.74 -5.06
CA ILE A 91 0.48 -5.74 -4.91
C ILE A 91 -0.09 -4.32 -4.93
N ALA A 92 -0.95 -4.00 -5.90
CA ALA A 92 -1.59 -2.69 -6.03
C ALA A 92 -2.58 -2.35 -4.90
N SER A 93 -2.93 -3.32 -4.06
CA SER A 93 -3.76 -3.11 -2.87
C SER A 93 -2.96 -2.69 -1.64
N LEU A 94 -1.65 -2.89 -1.64
CA LEU A 94 -0.76 -2.51 -0.54
C LEU A 94 -0.48 -1.00 -0.56
N PRO A 95 0.01 -0.40 0.54
CA PRO A 95 0.39 1.02 0.57
C PRO A 95 1.36 1.39 -0.55
N ASP A 96 1.16 2.57 -1.15
CA ASP A 96 1.91 3.05 -2.31
C ASP A 96 3.43 3.16 -2.03
N GLU A 97 3.81 3.39 -0.78
CA GLU A 97 5.21 3.44 -0.35
C GLU A 97 5.91 2.07 -0.47
N LEU A 98 5.17 0.97 -0.30
CA LEU A 98 5.71 -0.39 -0.35
C LEU A 98 5.78 -0.92 -1.77
N GLN A 99 4.80 -0.61 -2.61
CA GLN A 99 4.64 -1.18 -3.96
C GLN A 99 5.92 -1.15 -4.82
N PRO A 100 6.59 -0.01 -5.04
CA PRO A 100 7.78 0.03 -5.90
C PRO A 100 8.96 -0.73 -5.29
N GLU A 101 9.10 -0.70 -3.96
CA GLU A 101 10.21 -1.37 -3.28
C GLU A 101 10.00 -2.89 -3.23
N ILE A 102 8.76 -3.37 -3.13
CA ILE A 102 8.42 -4.78 -3.33
C ILE A 102 8.83 -5.23 -4.73
N GLN A 103 8.47 -4.47 -5.76
CA GLN A 103 8.84 -4.79 -7.15
C GLN A 103 10.37 -4.84 -7.33
N ARG A 104 11.11 -3.87 -6.77
CA ARG A 104 12.59 -3.90 -6.77
C ARG A 104 13.14 -5.12 -6.05
N MET A 105 12.58 -5.48 -4.90
CA MET A 105 13.01 -6.66 -4.14
C MET A 105 12.73 -7.95 -4.91
N MET A 106 11.58 -8.06 -5.57
CA MET A 106 11.26 -9.19 -6.46
C MET A 106 12.26 -9.31 -7.60
N MET A 107 12.60 -8.20 -8.27
CA MET A 107 13.61 -8.17 -9.33
C MET A 107 14.99 -8.61 -8.82
N ALA A 108 15.41 -8.12 -7.65
CA ALA A 108 16.68 -8.49 -7.03
C ALA A 108 16.75 -9.99 -6.70
N LEU A 109 15.63 -10.59 -6.29
CA LEU A 109 15.49 -12.01 -5.98
C LEU A 109 15.17 -12.87 -7.22
N ARG A 110 15.11 -12.27 -8.42
CA ARG A 110 14.72 -12.94 -9.68
C ARG A 110 13.36 -13.66 -9.58
N LYS A 111 12.43 -13.06 -8.83
CA LYS A 111 11.06 -13.57 -8.66
C LYS A 111 10.13 -12.88 -9.64
N GLU A 112 9.33 -13.67 -10.34
CA GLU A 112 8.25 -13.16 -11.18
C GLU A 112 6.92 -13.18 -10.44
N VAL A 113 6.06 -12.19 -10.68
CA VAL A 113 4.73 -12.13 -10.05
C VAL A 113 3.89 -13.36 -10.40
N ALA A 114 4.02 -13.88 -11.63
CA ALA A 114 3.27 -15.06 -12.08
C ALA A 114 3.56 -16.31 -11.24
N THR A 115 4.81 -16.51 -10.83
CA THR A 115 5.27 -17.71 -10.09
C THR A 115 5.30 -17.52 -8.58
N THR A 116 5.36 -16.28 -8.09
CA THR A 116 5.38 -15.97 -6.65
C THR A 116 4.00 -16.14 -6.02
N THR A 117 3.91 -16.74 -4.85
CA THR A 117 2.64 -16.86 -4.10
C THR A 117 2.26 -15.54 -3.43
N ILE A 118 0.97 -15.32 -3.15
CA ILE A 118 0.54 -14.11 -2.40
C ILE A 118 1.14 -14.04 -0.99
N GLY A 119 1.41 -15.21 -0.39
CA GLY A 119 2.08 -15.29 0.91
C GLY A 119 3.53 -14.80 0.84
N GLU A 120 4.26 -15.19 -0.20
CA GLU A 120 5.61 -14.66 -0.44
C GLU A 120 5.60 -13.16 -0.74
N ILE A 121 4.66 -12.67 -1.56
CA ILE A 121 4.50 -11.22 -1.80
C ILE A 121 4.26 -10.49 -0.47
N TYR A 122 3.44 -11.05 0.41
CA TYR A 122 3.22 -10.49 1.75
C TYR A 122 4.51 -10.50 2.61
N GLN A 123 5.31 -11.57 2.59
CA GLN A 123 6.60 -11.59 3.28
C GLN A 123 7.57 -10.53 2.73
N LEU A 124 7.58 -10.32 1.41
CA LEU A 124 8.36 -9.24 0.79
C LEU A 124 7.86 -7.87 1.26
N ALA A 125 6.54 -7.67 1.37
CA ALA A 125 5.97 -6.42 1.90
C ALA A 125 6.43 -6.15 3.34
N LEU A 126 6.51 -7.18 4.18
CA LEU A 126 7.02 -7.06 5.55
C LEU A 126 8.52 -6.74 5.58
N ALA A 127 9.33 -7.41 4.75
CA ALA A 127 10.76 -7.12 4.65
C ALA A 127 11.05 -5.70 4.15
N VAL A 128 10.24 -5.23 3.19
CA VAL A 128 10.29 -3.84 2.70
C VAL A 128 9.92 -2.86 3.81
N LEU A 129 8.86 -3.14 4.58
CA LEU A 129 8.46 -2.29 5.70
C LEU A 129 9.59 -2.18 6.74
N ASP A 130 10.19 -3.31 7.12
CA ASP A 130 11.28 -3.36 8.09
C ASP A 130 12.48 -2.53 7.59
N LYS A 131 12.86 -2.67 6.31
CA LYS A 131 13.91 -1.85 5.66
C LYS A 131 13.59 -0.35 5.69
N LEU A 132 12.35 0.05 5.40
CA LEU A 132 11.94 1.46 5.44
C LEU A 132 11.99 2.02 6.87
N CYS A 133 11.62 1.22 7.87
CA CYS A 133 11.72 1.59 9.27
C CYS A 133 13.19 1.79 9.70
N GLU A 134 14.08 0.89 9.33
CA GLU A 134 15.52 1.01 9.58
C GLU A 134 16.11 2.26 8.91
N GLN A 135 15.78 2.50 7.64
CA GLN A 135 16.19 3.71 6.93
C GLN A 135 15.70 4.98 7.65
N GLN A 136 14.44 5.01 8.07
CA GLN A 136 13.88 6.14 8.82
C GLN A 136 14.63 6.36 10.15
N GLN A 137 14.99 5.27 10.85
CA GLN A 137 15.76 5.36 12.09
C GLN A 137 17.17 5.90 11.86
N MET A 138 17.86 5.46 10.79
CA MET A 138 19.15 6.01 10.41
C MET A 138 19.07 7.51 10.11
N PHE A 139 18.08 7.96 9.33
CA PHE A 139 17.89 9.38 9.05
C PHE A 139 17.59 10.19 10.31
N LYS A 140 16.79 9.66 11.24
CA LYS A 140 16.54 10.30 12.54
C LYS A 140 17.84 10.45 13.34
N GLN A 141 18.74 9.47 13.32
CA GLN A 141 20.05 9.56 13.99
C GLN A 141 20.96 10.58 13.32
N LEU A 142 21.05 10.59 11.98
CA LEU A 142 21.82 11.58 11.23
C LEU A 142 21.33 13.00 11.51
N ASN A 143 20.01 13.20 11.56
CA ASN A 143 19.43 14.51 11.86
C ASN A 143 19.72 14.96 13.29
N LYS A 144 19.67 14.05 14.29
CA LYS A 144 20.09 14.34 15.67
C LYS A 144 21.58 14.73 15.74
N ASN A 145 22.42 14.07 14.94
CA ASN A 145 23.85 14.35 14.87
C ASN A 145 24.21 15.50 13.89
N SER A 146 23.22 16.11 13.23
CA SER A 146 23.44 17.15 12.23
C SER A 146 24.19 18.35 12.79
N GLY A 147 24.01 18.69 14.07
CA GLY A 147 24.79 19.73 14.75
C GLY A 147 26.28 19.42 14.86
N LYS A 148 26.66 18.15 15.05
CA LYS A 148 28.07 17.70 15.06
C LYS A 148 28.65 17.65 13.65
N LEU A 149 27.81 17.34 12.66
CA LEU A 149 28.17 17.34 11.24
C LEU A 149 28.32 18.77 10.70
N LYS A 150 27.53 19.72 11.22
CA LYS A 150 27.55 21.15 10.89
C LYS A 150 28.84 21.79 11.41
N GLY A 151 29.79 22.00 10.50
CA GLY A 151 31.12 22.54 10.82
C GLY A 151 32.26 21.52 10.73
N THR A 152 31.97 20.26 10.41
CA THR A 152 33.02 19.25 10.17
C THR A 152 33.90 19.64 8.99
N CYS A 153 33.30 20.18 7.92
CA CYS A 153 34.03 20.76 6.78
C CYS A 153 34.82 22.03 7.13
N SER A 154 34.57 22.64 8.29
CA SER A 154 35.28 23.83 8.78
C SER A 154 36.50 23.48 9.63
N LYS A 155 36.66 22.21 10.05
CA LYS A 155 37.81 21.74 10.84
C LYS A 155 39.10 21.82 10.01
N SER A 156 40.10 22.52 10.52
CA SER A 156 41.38 22.78 9.83
C SER A 156 42.11 21.52 9.35
N HIS A 157 42.00 20.42 10.10
CA HIS A 157 42.63 19.13 9.76
C HIS A 157 41.84 18.29 8.74
N LEU A 158 40.57 18.63 8.46
CA LEU A 158 39.74 17.96 7.45
C LEU A 158 39.60 18.78 6.16
N LYS A 159 40.08 20.04 6.16
CA LYS A 159 40.32 20.78 4.94
C LYS A 159 41.48 20.08 4.21
N ILE A 160 41.16 19.19 3.27
CA ILE A 160 42.11 18.80 2.22
C ILE A 160 42.60 20.13 1.66
N LYS A 161 43.91 20.40 1.77
CA LYS A 161 44.52 21.69 1.43
C LYS A 161 44.00 22.15 0.06
N CYS A 162 42.95 22.96 0.03
CA CYS A 162 42.56 23.68 -1.17
C CYS A 162 43.78 24.54 -1.47
N LYS A 163 44.41 24.31 -2.62
CA LYS A 163 45.68 24.96 -2.99
C LYS A 163 45.54 26.50 -2.95
N GLU A 164 44.30 27.00 -2.99
CA GLU A 164 43.92 28.38 -2.66
C GLU A 164 42.53 28.46 -1.99
N PRO A 165 42.30 29.39 -1.04
CA PRO A 165 41.00 29.60 -0.37
C PRO A 165 39.87 30.06 -1.31
N SER A 166 40.21 30.66 -2.45
CA SER A 166 39.29 31.20 -3.48
C SER A 166 38.49 30.13 -4.23
N MET A 167 38.96 28.87 -4.21
CA MET A 167 38.33 27.76 -4.93
C MET A 167 37.32 26.97 -4.07
N CYS A 168 37.27 27.24 -2.76
CA CYS A 168 36.44 26.51 -1.81
C CYS A 168 35.29 27.38 -1.27
N GLU A 169 34.58 28.08 -2.16
CA GLU A 169 33.29 28.71 -1.86
C GLU A 169 32.15 27.69 -1.98
N CYS A 170 31.79 27.02 -0.88
CA CYS A 170 30.43 26.48 -0.77
C CYS A 170 29.48 27.68 -0.60
N LYS A 171 28.95 28.21 -1.72
CA LYS A 171 27.97 29.31 -1.69
C LYS A 171 26.78 28.90 -0.82
N THR A 172 26.67 29.45 0.38
CA THR A 172 25.42 29.40 1.15
C THR A 172 24.39 30.21 0.38
N LYS A 173 23.43 29.56 -0.28
CA LYS A 173 22.26 30.25 -0.84
C LYS A 173 21.59 31.03 0.30
N LYS A 174 21.70 32.36 0.28
CA LYS A 174 20.93 33.24 1.18
C LYS A 174 19.45 32.96 0.92
N LYS A 175 18.68 32.67 1.96
CA LYS A 175 17.21 32.61 1.87
C LYS A 175 16.74 34.03 1.52
N MET A 176 16.16 34.22 0.32
CA MET A 176 15.42 35.44 0.04
C MET A 176 14.19 35.46 0.94
N HIS A 177 14.16 36.41 1.87
CA HIS A 177 12.95 36.74 2.60
C HIS A 177 12.00 37.41 1.60
N TRP A 178 10.91 36.75 1.24
CA TRP A 178 9.82 37.39 0.52
C TRP A 178 9.24 38.47 1.43
N GLN A 179 9.53 39.74 1.15
CA GLN A 179 8.81 40.86 1.75
C GLN A 179 7.63 41.19 0.83
N LEU A 180 6.40 41.10 1.36
CA LEU A 180 5.22 41.66 0.70
C LEU A 180 5.38 43.19 0.62
N PRO A 181 4.95 43.86 -0.47
CA PRO A 181 5.03 45.30 -0.56
C PRO A 181 3.93 45.95 0.28
N ALA A 182 4.32 46.59 1.38
CA ALA A 182 3.46 47.47 2.14
C ALA A 182 3.36 48.84 1.43
N LYS A 183 2.12 49.27 1.21
CA LYS A 183 1.71 50.51 0.55
C LYS A 183 2.43 51.75 1.11
N THR A 184 3.08 52.53 0.24
CA THR A 184 3.57 53.87 0.57
C THR A 184 2.42 54.87 0.53
N PHE A 185 1.99 55.30 1.71
CA PHE A 185 1.15 56.47 1.91
C PHE A 185 2.06 57.68 2.17
N HIS A 186 2.25 58.54 1.17
CA HIS A 186 2.87 59.85 1.38
C HIS A 186 1.79 60.93 1.30
N GLN A 187 1.46 61.52 2.46
CA GLN A 187 0.80 62.81 2.54
C GLN A 187 1.82 63.93 2.25
N LYS A 188 1.45 64.90 1.40
CA LYS A 188 1.21 66.30 1.83
C LYS A 188 0.76 67.19 0.66
N ALA A 189 -0.51 67.59 0.76
CA ALA A 189 -1.16 68.87 0.46
C ALA A 189 -0.63 69.80 -0.66
N PHE A 190 -1.49 70.13 -1.63
CA PHE A 190 -1.64 71.50 -2.16
C PHE A 190 -3.08 71.80 -2.67
N ARG A 191 -3.72 72.72 -1.95
CA ARG A 191 -4.69 73.79 -2.29
C ARG A 191 -5.76 73.63 -3.40
N ARG A 192 -6.99 73.98 -2.98
CA ARG A 192 -8.19 74.35 -3.76
C ARG A 192 -7.93 75.33 -4.92
N ARG A 193 -8.59 75.11 -6.06
CA ARG A 193 -9.44 76.12 -6.73
C ARG A 193 -10.42 75.46 -7.71
N ILE A 194 -11.71 75.64 -7.40
CA ILE A 194 -12.83 75.52 -8.33
C ILE A 194 -12.87 76.83 -9.13
N SER A 195 -12.98 76.74 -10.44
CA SER A 195 -13.58 77.80 -11.26
C SER A 195 -14.74 77.18 -12.03
N LYS A 196 -15.83 77.95 -12.09
CA LYS A 196 -17.00 77.74 -12.94
C LYS A 196 -16.63 77.60 -14.40
#